data_AF-A0A7Y5U8W7-F1
#
_entry.id   AF-A0A7Y5U8W7-F1
#
_cell.length_a   1.000
_cell.length_b   1.000
_cell.length_c   1.000
_cell.angle_alpha   90.00
_cell.angle_beta   90.00
_cell.angle_gamma   90.00
#
_symmetry.space_group_name_H-M   'P 1'
#
loop_
_entity.id
_entity.type
_entity.pdbx_description
1 polymer ?
#
loop_
_entity_poly.entity_id
_entity_poly.type
_entity_poly.pdbx_seq_one_letter_code
_entity_poly.pdbx_strand_id
1 'polypeptide(L)'
;MSTRSLDRSQPPPDDAPDGATTRAPIDVWVTRPRRRALSVAGAFAGIIGILVLAGVWNDGRHSVSEWFGYYVLACIAAICSAAVFVYRSAGGEHRMLTTDRTAILLRGPMGVRRIERTRIESALVVRSGSVEKLGVVLIGGERMEISFSRSGEAAGVLEAVGLDGARERTRLRLYTPGAQLGAFIGGGLIGSIPGGLAGFFVGAIVASVTRAPMLGLACGTVLTLLSLWGGGKVLSMLLPEITVGADGVAWEGTTTSATQFACFDQFVGIAVVPVRVRSGGWSVELTLKGGRKYELGSFDTGRKAEAFAVVERLERAWKAWNEAEAGRLETTVFESSTSSTAEWLAHLKKLASTDSSYRSNALTRGQLIELVENPTSPMRQRVGAAVVLRARGDDEARARIRIAAQASADDRVRVAFSSLADHEIEAAVVEEALAVRRAE
;
A
#
# COMPACT_ATOMS: atom_id res chain seq x y z
N MET A 1 -36.03 25.40 -56.13
CA MET A 1 -36.72 24.47 -55.22
C MET A 1 -36.19 23.06 -55.44
N SER A 2 -35.32 22.58 -54.55
CA SER A 2 -35.20 21.16 -54.18
C SER A 2 -34.19 21.05 -53.04
N THR A 3 -34.69 20.62 -51.90
CA THR A 3 -34.00 20.37 -50.62
C THR A 3 -33.12 19.13 -50.72
N ARG A 4 -31.82 19.25 -50.40
CA ARG A 4 -30.92 18.10 -50.25
C ARG A 4 -30.69 17.83 -48.76
N SER A 5 -31.11 16.63 -48.35
CA SER A 5 -31.15 16.10 -47.00
C SER A 5 -29.77 15.97 -46.37
N LEU A 6 -29.65 16.44 -45.13
CA LEU A 6 -28.59 16.12 -44.19
C LEU A 6 -28.76 14.66 -43.73
N ASP A 7 -27.86 13.78 -44.20
CA ASP A 7 -27.68 12.45 -43.65
C ASP A 7 -26.69 12.53 -42.48
N ARG A 8 -27.22 12.44 -41.26
CA ARG A 8 -26.47 12.30 -40.00
C ARG A 8 -26.56 10.84 -39.58
N SER A 9 -25.61 10.02 -39.99
CA SER A 9 -25.23 8.80 -39.25
C SER A 9 -23.96 8.18 -39.81
N GLN A 10 -22.80 8.72 -39.44
CA GLN A 10 -21.56 7.94 -39.42
C GLN A 10 -20.98 8.04 -38.02
N PRO A 11 -20.86 6.92 -37.27
CA PRO A 11 -20.07 6.91 -36.04
C PRO A 11 -18.59 7.17 -36.40
N PRO A 12 -17.80 7.78 -35.49
CA PRO A 12 -16.41 8.06 -35.76
C PRO A 12 -15.61 6.75 -35.98
N PRO A 13 -14.54 6.78 -36.80
CA PRO A 13 -13.70 5.62 -37.05
C PRO A 13 -12.98 5.20 -35.77
N ASP A 14 -13.13 3.93 -35.44
CA ASP A 14 -12.59 3.24 -34.26
C ASP A 14 -11.11 2.86 -34.52
N ASP A 15 -10.27 3.85 -34.80
CA ASP A 15 -8.81 3.67 -34.99
C ASP A 15 -8.09 3.69 -33.63
N ALA A 16 -8.35 2.67 -32.82
CA ALA A 16 -7.50 2.35 -31.67
C ALA A 16 -6.41 1.36 -32.10
N PRO A 17 -5.11 1.63 -31.85
CA PRO A 17 -4.03 0.74 -32.25
C PRO A 17 -4.16 -0.63 -31.56
N ASP A 18 -3.79 -1.70 -32.30
CA ASP A 18 -3.77 -3.14 -31.95
C ASP A 18 -2.93 -3.49 -30.70
N GLY A 19 -3.24 -2.89 -29.56
CA GLY A 19 -2.87 -3.41 -28.25
C GLY A 19 -3.95 -4.39 -27.84
N ALA A 20 -3.64 -5.69 -27.81
CA ALA A 20 -4.54 -6.77 -27.44
C ALA A 20 -5.34 -6.48 -26.16
N THR A 21 -6.51 -5.85 -26.30
CA THR A 21 -7.46 -5.71 -25.19
C THR A 21 -8.11 -7.06 -24.99
N THR A 22 -7.80 -7.74 -23.88
CA THR A 22 -8.47 -8.96 -23.48
C THR A 22 -9.92 -8.63 -23.13
N ARG A 23 -10.83 -8.71 -24.10
CA ARG A 23 -12.27 -8.36 -23.96
C ARG A 23 -13.13 -9.54 -23.50
N ALA A 24 -12.59 -10.46 -22.70
CA ALA A 24 -13.41 -11.53 -22.15
C ALA A 24 -14.32 -10.96 -21.05
N PRO A 25 -15.64 -11.22 -21.05
CA PRO A 25 -16.50 -10.89 -19.92
C PRO A 25 -16.07 -11.75 -18.73
N ILE A 26 -15.31 -11.16 -17.82
CA ILE A 26 -14.92 -11.78 -16.56
C ILE A 26 -16.01 -11.46 -15.54
N ASP A 27 -16.59 -12.49 -14.94
CA ASP A 27 -17.53 -12.34 -13.82
C ASP A 27 -16.77 -11.88 -12.57
N VAL A 28 -16.71 -10.57 -12.38
CA VAL A 28 -16.02 -9.97 -11.24
C VAL A 28 -16.99 -9.67 -10.10
N TRP A 29 -16.64 -10.18 -8.93
CA TRP A 29 -17.23 -9.79 -7.65
C TRP A 29 -16.32 -8.81 -6.94
N VAL A 30 -16.75 -7.55 -6.79
CA VAL A 30 -15.99 -6.54 -6.06
C VAL A 30 -16.44 -6.48 -4.60
N THR A 31 -15.61 -6.93 -3.67
CA THR A 31 -15.87 -6.74 -2.22
C THR A 31 -15.02 -5.60 -1.66
N ARG A 32 -15.60 -4.84 -0.71
CA ARG A 32 -14.87 -3.79 0.05
C ARG A 32 -14.82 -4.18 1.54
N PRO A 33 -13.63 -4.44 2.12
CA PRO A 33 -13.51 -4.94 3.49
C PRO A 33 -13.91 -3.90 4.57
N ARG A 34 -13.89 -2.59 4.25
CA ARG A 34 -14.41 -1.52 5.14
C ARG A 34 -15.86 -1.74 5.59
N ARG A 35 -16.63 -2.58 4.89
CA ARG A 35 -18.00 -2.94 5.24
C ARG A 35 -18.14 -3.70 6.57
N ARG A 36 -17.08 -4.39 7.06
CA ARG A 36 -17.18 -5.21 8.29
C ARG A 36 -16.98 -4.41 9.59
N ALA A 37 -16.00 -3.52 9.66
CA ALA A 37 -15.71 -2.76 10.89
C ALA A 37 -16.83 -1.80 11.32
N LEU A 38 -17.48 -1.12 10.36
CA LEU A 38 -18.63 -0.26 10.61
C LEU A 38 -19.85 -1.02 11.15
N SER A 39 -19.97 -2.33 10.88
CA SER A 39 -21.09 -3.15 11.35
C SER A 39 -21.02 -3.51 12.82
N VAL A 40 -19.81 -3.67 13.37
CA VAL A 40 -19.62 -3.93 14.80
C VAL A 40 -19.90 -2.66 15.59
N ALA A 41 -19.37 -1.51 15.14
CA ALA A 41 -19.63 -0.22 15.79
C ALA A 41 -21.12 0.16 15.81
N GLY A 42 -21.84 -0.06 14.71
CA GLY A 42 -23.30 0.17 14.65
C GLY A 42 -24.08 -0.74 15.60
N ALA A 43 -23.75 -2.04 15.64
CA ALA A 43 -24.40 -2.98 16.54
C ALA A 43 -24.13 -2.67 18.03
N PHE A 44 -22.91 -2.27 18.38
CA PHE A 44 -22.58 -1.84 19.73
C PHE A 44 -23.30 -0.55 20.12
N ALA A 45 -23.41 0.43 19.22
CA ALA A 45 -24.18 1.65 19.46
C ALA A 45 -25.67 1.35 19.67
N GLY A 46 -26.24 0.40 18.91
CA GLY A 46 -27.60 -0.08 19.09
C GLY A 46 -27.81 -0.75 20.45
N ILE A 47 -26.91 -1.65 20.86
CA ILE A 47 -26.97 -2.34 22.16
C ILE A 47 -26.84 -1.34 23.31
N ILE A 48 -25.92 -0.38 23.22
CA ILE A 48 -25.77 0.68 24.23
C ILE A 48 -27.04 1.53 24.31
N GLY A 49 -27.62 1.92 23.16
CA GLY A 49 -28.90 2.65 23.14
C GLY A 49 -30.04 1.88 23.81
N ILE A 50 -30.13 0.57 23.58
CA ILE A 50 -31.14 -0.31 24.21
C ILE A 50 -30.89 -0.45 25.72
N LEU A 51 -29.64 -0.64 26.16
CA LEU A 51 -29.30 -0.77 27.57
C LEU A 51 -29.53 0.54 28.34
N VAL A 52 -29.26 1.68 27.71
CA VAL A 52 -29.54 3.00 28.28
C VAL A 52 -31.06 3.21 28.41
N LEU A 53 -31.84 2.88 27.37
CA LEU A 53 -33.31 2.92 27.46
C LEU A 53 -33.86 1.98 28.54
N ALA A 54 -33.29 0.78 28.70
CA ALA A 54 -33.70 -0.19 29.71
C ALA A 54 -33.36 0.25 31.14
N GLY A 55 -32.20 0.88 31.35
CA GLY A 55 -31.80 1.42 32.65
C GLY A 55 -32.66 2.61 33.08
N VAL A 56 -32.97 3.51 32.14
CA VAL A 56 -33.79 4.71 32.36
C VAL A 56 -35.25 4.36 32.63
N TRP A 57 -35.77 3.30 32.00
CA TRP A 57 -37.12 2.80 32.26
C TRP A 57 -37.30 2.34 33.72
N ASN A 58 -36.22 1.91 34.38
CA ASN A 58 -36.29 1.30 35.70
C ASN A 58 -36.35 2.31 36.87
N ASP A 59 -35.90 3.56 36.69
CA ASP A 59 -35.66 4.47 37.83
C ASP A 59 -36.81 5.48 38.11
N GLY A 60 -37.82 5.55 37.24
CA GLY A 60 -39.10 6.26 37.49
C GLY A 60 -39.05 7.77 37.79
N ARG A 61 -37.86 8.39 37.88
CA ARG A 61 -37.65 9.78 38.34
C ARG A 61 -37.10 10.72 37.27
N HIS A 62 -37.18 10.36 36.00
CA HIS A 62 -36.58 11.14 34.92
C HIS A 62 -37.49 12.25 34.42
N SER A 63 -36.91 13.44 34.25
CA SER A 63 -37.60 14.59 33.65
C SER A 63 -37.88 14.35 32.16
N VAL A 64 -38.92 14.99 31.60
CA VAL A 64 -39.28 14.84 30.17
C VAL A 64 -38.11 15.18 29.23
N SER A 65 -37.24 16.11 29.63
CA SER A 65 -36.02 16.46 28.89
C SER A 65 -34.97 15.34 28.86
N GLU A 66 -34.90 14.51 29.90
CA GLU A 66 -33.99 13.36 29.94
C GLU A 66 -34.47 12.26 28.99
N TRP A 67 -35.79 11.98 29.00
CA TRP A 67 -36.42 11.04 28.06
C TRP A 67 -36.19 11.42 26.59
N PHE A 68 -36.28 12.71 26.28
CA PHE A 68 -36.03 13.19 24.92
C PHE A 68 -34.57 12.96 24.49
N GLY A 69 -33.60 13.18 25.38
CA GLY A 69 -32.18 12.91 25.11
C GLY A 69 -31.91 11.44 24.79
N TYR A 70 -32.50 10.52 25.57
CA TYR A 70 -32.34 9.08 25.34
C TYR A 70 -33.00 8.61 24.03
N TYR A 71 -34.16 9.16 23.70
CA TYR A 71 -34.87 8.86 22.46
C TYR A 71 -34.06 9.29 21.22
N VAL A 72 -33.46 10.50 21.26
CA VAL A 72 -32.61 11.00 20.16
C VAL A 72 -31.38 10.10 19.98
N LEU A 73 -30.72 9.70 21.07
CA LEU A 73 -29.56 8.81 21.03
C LEU A 73 -29.91 7.43 20.44
N ALA A 74 -31.04 6.86 20.85
CA ALA A 74 -31.54 5.58 20.31
C ALA A 74 -31.89 5.68 18.82
N CYS A 75 -32.50 6.79 18.39
CA CYS A 75 -32.81 7.03 16.98
C CYS A 75 -31.54 7.16 16.13
N ILE A 76 -30.52 7.88 16.62
CA ILE A 76 -29.23 7.99 15.93
C ILE A 76 -28.58 6.59 15.80
N ALA A 77 -28.60 5.80 16.88
CA ALA A 77 -28.05 4.44 16.86
C ALA A 77 -28.80 3.52 15.86
N ALA A 78 -30.13 3.61 15.80
CA ALA A 78 -30.96 2.85 14.87
C ALA A 78 -30.72 3.27 13.41
N ILE A 79 -30.67 4.58 13.12
CA ILE A 79 -30.40 5.12 11.78
C ILE A 79 -28.99 4.70 11.32
N CYS A 80 -27.98 4.82 12.17
CA CYS A 80 -26.63 4.36 11.87
C CYS A 80 -26.60 2.85 11.59
N SER A 81 -27.32 2.04 12.36
CA SER A 81 -27.41 0.59 12.16
C SER A 81 -28.10 0.23 10.84
N ALA A 82 -29.21 0.89 10.51
CA ALA A 82 -29.95 0.70 9.27
C ALA A 82 -29.13 1.14 8.05
N ALA A 83 -28.45 2.29 8.12
CA ALA A 83 -27.57 2.76 7.06
C ALA A 83 -26.42 1.78 6.78
N VAL A 84 -25.83 1.20 7.84
CA VAL A 84 -24.78 0.18 7.72
C VAL A 84 -25.34 -1.12 7.12
N PHE A 85 -26.57 -1.53 7.47
CA PHE A 85 -27.21 -2.71 6.91
C PHE A 85 -27.55 -2.56 5.41
N VAL A 86 -28.17 -1.44 5.02
CA VAL A 86 -28.46 -1.12 3.62
C VAL A 86 -27.16 -1.07 2.80
N TYR A 87 -26.12 -0.41 3.33
CA TYR A 87 -24.80 -0.37 2.71
C TYR A 87 -24.14 -1.76 2.58
N ARG A 88 -24.46 -2.71 3.47
CA ARG A 88 -23.98 -4.10 3.43
C ARG A 88 -24.69 -4.93 2.36
N SER A 89 -26.01 -4.79 2.24
CA SER A 89 -26.86 -5.57 1.32
C SER A 89 -26.59 -5.29 -0.17
N ALA A 90 -26.11 -4.09 -0.51
CA ALA A 90 -25.74 -3.70 -1.88
C ALA A 90 -24.36 -4.26 -2.31
N GLY A 91 -24.09 -5.55 -2.12
CA GLY A 91 -22.72 -6.07 -1.97
C GLY A 91 -22.32 -7.31 -2.76
N GLY A 92 -22.65 -7.35 -4.04
CA GLY A 92 -22.16 -8.37 -4.97
C GLY A 92 -22.73 -8.08 -6.36
N GLU A 93 -22.23 -7.02 -7.00
CA GLU A 93 -22.62 -6.73 -8.38
C GLU A 93 -21.64 -7.44 -9.30
N HIS A 94 -22.17 -8.20 -10.26
CA HIS A 94 -21.41 -8.65 -11.42
C HIS A 94 -20.93 -7.40 -12.17
N ARG A 95 -19.61 -7.30 -12.33
CA ARG A 95 -18.99 -6.21 -13.09
C ARG A 95 -18.17 -6.79 -14.22
N MET A 96 -18.25 -6.16 -15.37
CA MET A 96 -17.35 -6.46 -16.47
C MET A 96 -16.03 -5.75 -16.20
N LEU A 97 -14.95 -6.52 -16.12
CA LEU A 97 -13.59 -6.01 -15.97
C LEU A 97 -12.98 -5.81 -17.36
N THR A 98 -12.39 -4.65 -17.58
CA THR A 98 -11.53 -4.40 -18.74
C THR A 98 -10.25 -3.77 -18.21
N THR A 99 -9.11 -4.20 -18.73
CA THR A 99 -7.81 -3.67 -18.31
C THR A 99 -7.14 -2.97 -19.47
N ASP A 100 -6.43 -1.89 -19.15
CA ASP A 100 -5.47 -1.26 -20.03
C ASP A 100 -4.14 -1.09 -19.27
N ARG A 101 -3.06 -0.70 -19.97
CA ARG A 101 -1.72 -0.51 -19.35
C ARG A 101 -1.66 0.59 -18.29
N THR A 102 -2.70 1.40 -18.18
CA THR A 102 -2.77 2.60 -17.33
C THR A 102 -3.84 2.50 -16.25
N ALA A 103 -4.78 1.56 -16.35
CA ALA A 103 -5.95 1.52 -15.50
C ALA A 103 -6.70 0.18 -15.54
N ILE A 104 -7.41 -0.08 -14.45
CA ILE A 104 -8.44 -1.11 -14.35
C ILE A 104 -9.80 -0.43 -14.51
N LEU A 105 -10.58 -0.85 -15.51
CA LEU A 105 -11.94 -0.39 -15.77
C LEU A 105 -12.94 -1.41 -15.24
N LEU A 106 -13.77 -0.99 -14.29
CA LEU A 106 -14.86 -1.78 -13.74
C LEU A 106 -16.19 -1.21 -14.24
N ARG A 107 -16.88 -1.91 -15.15
CA ARG A 107 -18.20 -1.52 -15.62
C ARG A 107 -19.28 -2.24 -14.80
N GLY A 108 -20.10 -1.47 -14.09
CA GLY A 108 -21.25 -1.97 -13.33
C GLY A 108 -22.53 -1.19 -13.63
N PRO A 109 -23.65 -1.51 -12.96
CA PRO A 109 -24.95 -0.85 -13.19
C PRO A 109 -24.92 0.65 -12.88
N MET A 110 -24.06 1.08 -11.95
CA MET A 110 -23.85 2.48 -11.56
C MET A 110 -22.86 3.23 -12.47
N GLY A 111 -22.43 2.64 -13.59
CA GLY A 111 -21.49 3.24 -14.55
C GLY A 111 -20.11 2.59 -14.56
N VAL A 112 -19.17 3.24 -15.27
CA VAL A 112 -17.78 2.78 -15.41
C VAL A 112 -16.91 3.44 -14.34
N ARG A 113 -16.31 2.64 -13.47
CA ARG A 113 -15.28 3.09 -12.51
C ARG A 113 -13.90 2.82 -13.11
N ARG A 114 -13.15 3.88 -13.41
CA ARG A 114 -11.73 3.81 -13.80
C ARG A 114 -10.84 3.90 -12.56
N ILE A 115 -9.90 2.97 -12.43
CA ILE A 115 -8.88 2.95 -11.37
C ILE A 115 -7.53 3.03 -12.04
N GLU A 116 -6.92 4.20 -11.98
CA GLU A 116 -5.61 4.43 -12.57
C GLU A 116 -4.52 3.62 -11.86
N ARG A 117 -3.53 3.14 -12.61
CA ARG A 117 -2.35 2.42 -12.13
C ARG A 117 -1.60 3.24 -11.09
N THR A 118 -1.53 4.55 -11.28
CA THR A 118 -0.94 5.51 -10.31
C THR A 118 -1.66 5.53 -8.96
N ARG A 119 -2.92 5.08 -8.89
CA ARG A 119 -3.68 4.97 -7.64
C ARG A 119 -3.57 3.60 -6.99
N ILE A 120 -2.94 2.61 -7.64
CA ILE A 120 -2.76 1.27 -7.10
C ILE A 120 -1.45 1.27 -6.32
N GLU A 121 -1.53 1.06 -5.01
CA GLU A 121 -0.38 0.95 -4.11
C GLU A 121 0.20 -0.46 -4.10
N SER A 122 -0.67 -1.47 -4.16
CA SER A 122 -0.26 -2.86 -4.30
C SER A 122 -1.36 -3.74 -4.85
N ALA A 123 -0.97 -4.89 -5.39
CA ALA A 123 -1.90 -5.91 -5.80
C ALA A 123 -1.34 -7.31 -5.54
N LEU A 124 -2.20 -8.23 -5.14
CA LEU A 124 -1.84 -9.59 -4.75
C LEU A 124 -2.88 -10.58 -5.28
N VAL A 125 -2.40 -11.65 -5.92
CA VAL A 125 -3.25 -12.76 -6.37
C VAL A 125 -3.34 -13.79 -5.26
N VAL A 126 -4.53 -14.03 -4.74
CA VAL A 126 -4.83 -14.99 -3.68
C VAL A 126 -5.62 -16.14 -4.27
N ARG A 127 -5.06 -17.35 -4.22
CA ARG A 127 -5.72 -18.58 -4.68
C ARG A 127 -6.32 -19.31 -3.50
N SER A 128 -7.65 -19.43 -3.46
CA SER A 128 -8.38 -20.10 -2.38
C SER A 128 -9.32 -21.15 -2.97
N GLY A 129 -8.87 -22.40 -3.00
CA GLY A 129 -9.58 -23.48 -3.67
C GLY A 129 -9.63 -23.27 -5.18
N SER A 130 -10.83 -23.31 -5.77
CA SER A 130 -11.06 -23.06 -7.20
C SER A 130 -11.21 -21.58 -7.56
N VAL A 131 -11.26 -20.69 -6.56
CA VAL A 131 -11.48 -19.25 -6.79
C VAL A 131 -10.16 -18.51 -6.69
N GLU A 132 -9.83 -17.76 -7.75
CA GLU A 132 -8.71 -16.83 -7.75
C GLU A 132 -9.22 -15.43 -7.43
N LYS A 133 -8.51 -14.70 -6.58
CA LYS A 133 -8.89 -13.37 -6.12
C LYS A 133 -7.74 -12.41 -6.32
N LEU A 134 -7.98 -11.28 -6.97
CA LEU A 134 -7.04 -10.17 -7.01
C LEU A 134 -7.40 -9.17 -5.92
N GLY A 135 -6.58 -9.12 -4.87
CA GLY A 135 -6.63 -8.06 -3.88
C GLY A 135 -5.85 -6.86 -4.38
N VAL A 136 -6.52 -5.73 -4.59
CA VAL A 136 -5.92 -4.44 -4.97
C VAL A 136 -6.03 -3.48 -3.79
N VAL A 137 -4.91 -2.89 -3.39
CA VAL A 137 -4.84 -1.81 -2.41
C VAL A 137 -4.58 -0.51 -3.16
N LEU A 138 -5.43 0.48 -2.96
CA LEU A 138 -5.29 1.80 -3.54
C LEU A 138 -4.61 2.76 -2.57
N ILE A 139 -3.99 3.81 -3.12
CA ILE A 139 -3.49 4.95 -2.35
C ILE A 139 -4.61 5.46 -1.42
N GLY A 140 -4.31 5.54 -0.13
CA GLY A 140 -5.28 5.87 0.92
C GLY A 140 -5.87 4.65 1.63
N GLY A 141 -5.41 3.44 1.30
CA GLY A 141 -5.77 2.19 1.96
C GLY A 141 -7.15 1.64 1.59
N GLU A 142 -7.80 2.16 0.53
CA GLU A 142 -8.99 1.50 -0.01
C GLU A 142 -8.58 0.14 -0.56
N ARG A 143 -9.25 -0.91 -0.11
CA ARG A 143 -9.04 -2.26 -0.62
C ARG A 143 -10.20 -2.67 -1.49
N MET A 144 -9.86 -3.32 -2.59
CA MET A 144 -10.81 -4.01 -3.43
C MET A 144 -10.35 -5.45 -3.60
N GLU A 145 -11.31 -6.36 -3.57
CA GLU A 145 -11.09 -7.75 -3.92
C GLU A 145 -11.89 -8.02 -5.18
N ILE A 146 -11.24 -8.56 -6.20
CA ILE A 146 -11.83 -8.91 -7.50
C ILE A 146 -11.73 -10.44 -7.60
N SER A 147 -12.85 -11.14 -7.52
CA SER A 147 -12.86 -12.60 -7.72
C SER A 147 -12.93 -12.95 -9.20
N PHE A 148 -12.23 -14.02 -9.58
CA PHE A 148 -12.19 -14.59 -10.93
C PHE A 148 -12.66 -16.03 -10.89
N SER A 149 -13.42 -16.42 -11.92
CA SER A 149 -13.92 -17.79 -12.06
C SER A 149 -12.89 -18.74 -12.69
N ARG A 150 -11.92 -18.22 -13.44
CA ARG A 150 -10.86 -19.02 -14.08
C ARG A 150 -9.51 -18.72 -13.45
N SER A 151 -8.71 -19.77 -13.33
CA SER A 151 -7.32 -19.67 -12.89
C SER A 151 -6.47 -18.95 -13.94
N GLY A 152 -5.63 -18.01 -13.50
CA GLY A 152 -4.70 -17.26 -14.35
C GLY A 152 -5.22 -15.90 -14.80
N GLU A 153 -6.53 -15.62 -14.70
CA GLU A 153 -7.10 -14.34 -15.12
C GLU A 153 -6.61 -13.19 -14.22
N ALA A 154 -6.46 -13.43 -12.92
CA ALA A 154 -5.93 -12.41 -12.00
C ALA A 154 -4.48 -12.04 -12.33
N ALA A 155 -3.67 -13.03 -12.72
CA ALA A 155 -2.29 -12.81 -13.14
C ALA A 155 -2.23 -12.02 -14.47
N GLY A 156 -3.06 -12.38 -15.45
CA GLY A 156 -3.16 -11.65 -16.71
C GLY A 156 -3.61 -10.19 -16.52
N VAL A 157 -4.47 -9.91 -15.55
CA VAL A 157 -4.85 -8.54 -15.17
C VAL A 157 -3.68 -7.76 -14.60
N LEU A 158 -2.87 -8.37 -13.71
CA LEU A 158 -1.68 -7.72 -13.16
C LEU A 158 -0.66 -7.40 -14.25
N GLU A 159 -0.39 -8.37 -15.12
CA GLU A 159 0.53 -8.20 -16.25
C GLU A 159 0.05 -7.09 -17.19
N ALA A 160 -1.23 -7.07 -17.55
CA ALA A 160 -1.82 -6.07 -18.42
C ALA A 160 -1.68 -4.64 -17.86
N VAL A 161 -1.81 -4.47 -16.54
CA VAL A 161 -1.67 -3.16 -15.86
C VAL A 161 -0.19 -2.81 -15.60
N GLY A 162 0.73 -3.74 -15.84
CA GLY A 162 2.16 -3.56 -15.58
C GLY A 162 2.55 -3.69 -14.10
N LEU A 163 1.68 -4.30 -13.28
CA LEU A 163 1.90 -4.59 -11.86
C LEU A 163 2.55 -5.97 -11.66
N ASP A 164 3.17 -6.52 -12.70
CA ASP A 164 3.85 -7.80 -12.58
C ASP A 164 5.06 -7.69 -11.67
N GLY A 165 5.19 -8.70 -10.82
CA GLY A 165 5.92 -8.61 -9.60
C GLY A 165 7.45 -8.53 -9.76
N ALA A 166 7.97 -8.87 -10.92
CA ALA A 166 9.41 -8.87 -11.15
C ALA A 166 10.02 -7.46 -11.18
N ARG A 167 9.24 -6.41 -11.49
CA ARG A 167 9.78 -5.09 -11.81
C ARG A 167 9.23 -3.94 -10.96
N GLU A 168 8.16 -4.16 -10.21
CA GLU A 168 7.57 -3.12 -9.38
C GLU A 168 7.63 -3.42 -7.89
N ARG A 169 7.87 -2.34 -7.12
CA ARG A 169 7.71 -2.35 -5.67
C ARG A 169 6.25 -2.61 -5.33
N THR A 170 6.00 -3.65 -4.56
CA THR A 170 4.68 -4.00 -4.03
C THR A 170 4.67 -3.87 -2.52
N ARG A 171 3.79 -3.02 -1.99
CA ARG A 171 3.59 -2.84 -0.54
C ARG A 171 2.46 -3.72 -0.02
N LEU A 172 2.83 -4.82 0.63
CA LEU A 172 1.93 -5.77 1.24
C LEU A 172 1.75 -5.42 2.72
N ARG A 173 0.64 -4.76 3.03
CA ARG A 173 0.25 -4.57 4.44
C ARG A 173 -0.29 -5.87 5.00
N LEU A 174 0.39 -6.39 6.01
CA LEU A 174 -0.05 -7.58 6.72
C LEU A 174 -1.11 -7.19 7.73
N TYR A 175 -2.33 -7.62 7.46
CA TYR A 175 -3.45 -7.38 8.35
C TYR A 175 -3.58 -8.60 9.25
N THR A 176 -3.18 -8.51 10.50
CA THR A 176 -3.65 -9.47 11.49
C THR A 176 -4.98 -8.95 12.05
N PRO A 177 -6.05 -9.76 12.12
CA PRO A 177 -7.26 -9.36 12.84
C PRO A 177 -6.96 -8.98 14.29
N GLY A 178 -5.95 -9.61 14.89
CA GLY A 178 -5.40 -9.24 16.19
C GLY A 178 -4.84 -7.82 16.21
N ALA A 179 -4.16 -7.35 15.15
CA ALA A 179 -3.73 -5.96 15.06
C ALA A 179 -4.86 -5.00 14.68
N GLN A 180 -5.93 -5.42 14.01
CA GLN A 180 -7.11 -4.56 13.87
C GLN A 180 -7.90 -4.43 15.17
N LEU A 181 -8.11 -5.53 15.89
CA LEU A 181 -8.76 -5.52 17.18
C LEU A 181 -7.87 -4.81 18.21
N GLY A 182 -6.56 -5.05 18.18
CA GLY A 182 -5.56 -4.31 18.94
C GLY A 182 -5.48 -2.84 18.52
N ALA A 183 -5.67 -2.52 17.24
CA ALA A 183 -5.74 -1.15 16.76
C ALA A 183 -7.04 -0.45 17.19
N PHE A 184 -8.14 -1.19 17.26
CA PHE A 184 -9.43 -0.69 17.74
C PHE A 184 -9.46 -0.55 19.26
N ILE A 185 -8.91 -1.51 20.00
CA ILE A 185 -8.84 -1.49 21.47
C ILE A 185 -7.76 -0.50 21.90
N GLY A 186 -6.56 -0.59 21.33
CA GLY A 186 -5.43 0.30 21.61
C GLY A 186 -5.67 1.71 21.11
N GLY A 187 -6.18 1.88 19.88
CA GLY A 187 -6.62 3.19 19.35
C GLY A 187 -7.88 3.68 20.07
N GLY A 188 -8.67 2.74 20.59
CA GLY A 188 -9.68 2.95 21.61
C GLY A 188 -9.10 3.64 22.82
N LEU A 189 -8.13 3.04 23.51
CA LEU A 189 -7.54 3.62 24.71
C LEU A 189 -6.76 4.92 24.44
N ILE A 190 -5.94 4.94 23.38
CA ILE A 190 -5.12 6.09 22.97
C ILE A 190 -5.98 7.24 22.47
N GLY A 191 -7.09 6.97 21.78
CA GLY A 191 -8.00 7.99 21.26
C GLY A 191 -9.08 8.40 22.26
N SER A 192 -9.62 7.45 23.04
CA SER A 192 -10.73 7.71 23.97
C SER A 192 -10.31 8.44 25.23
N ILE A 193 -9.09 8.24 25.75
CA ILE A 193 -8.66 8.94 26.96
C ILE A 193 -8.44 10.44 26.66
N PRO A 194 -7.59 10.84 25.69
CA PRO A 194 -7.41 12.26 25.37
C PRO A 194 -8.66 12.85 24.72
N GLY A 195 -9.33 12.08 23.86
CA GLY A 195 -10.55 12.50 23.18
C GLY A 195 -11.74 12.69 24.10
N GLY A 196 -11.89 11.80 25.08
CA GLY A 196 -12.91 11.90 26.12
C GLY A 196 -12.65 13.07 27.07
N LEU A 197 -11.40 13.29 27.47
CA LEU A 197 -11.01 14.48 28.25
C LEU A 197 -11.26 15.77 27.47
N ALA A 198 -10.77 15.87 26.24
CA ALA A 198 -10.99 17.03 25.38
C ALA A 198 -12.49 17.24 25.10
N GLY A 199 -13.22 16.17 24.80
CA GLY A 199 -14.67 16.18 24.59
C GLY A 199 -15.42 16.68 25.82
N PHE A 200 -15.05 16.19 27.01
CA PHE A 200 -15.61 16.65 28.27
C PHE A 200 -15.36 18.15 28.50
N PHE A 201 -14.12 18.62 28.35
CA PHE A 201 -13.78 20.04 28.57
C PHE A 201 -14.47 20.95 27.55
N VAL A 202 -14.41 20.62 26.26
CA VAL A 202 -15.09 21.40 25.21
C VAL A 202 -16.59 21.38 25.42
N GLY A 203 -17.16 20.23 25.77
CA GLY A 203 -18.58 20.10 26.08
C GLY A 203 -19.01 20.95 27.27
N ALA A 204 -18.23 20.95 28.36
CA ALA A 204 -18.48 21.77 29.53
C ALA A 204 -18.37 23.28 29.24
N ILE A 205 -17.40 23.69 28.43
CA ILE A 205 -17.25 25.09 27.99
C ILE A 205 -18.43 25.52 27.13
N VAL A 206 -18.82 24.71 26.14
CA VAL A 206 -19.96 25.03 25.28
C VAL A 206 -21.25 25.10 26.10
N ALA A 207 -21.46 24.16 27.02
CA ALA A 207 -22.62 24.15 27.90
C ALA A 207 -22.68 25.41 28.79
N SER A 208 -21.55 25.86 29.34
CA SER A 208 -21.50 27.02 30.22
C SER A 208 -21.72 28.35 29.48
N VAL A 209 -21.09 28.52 28.31
CA VAL A 209 -21.18 29.74 27.50
C VAL A 209 -22.56 29.90 26.89
N THR A 210 -23.14 28.83 26.36
CA THR A 210 -24.44 28.88 25.66
C THR A 210 -25.63 28.69 26.59
N ARG A 211 -25.40 28.29 27.85
CA ARG A 211 -26.42 27.81 28.79
C ARG A 211 -27.28 26.68 28.22
N ALA A 212 -26.75 25.92 27.25
CA ALA A 212 -27.43 24.81 26.60
C ALA A 212 -26.66 23.50 26.86
N PRO A 213 -26.98 22.75 27.93
CA PRO A 213 -26.22 21.55 28.32
C PRO A 213 -26.24 20.46 27.24
N MET A 214 -27.34 20.35 26.49
CA MET A 214 -27.46 19.38 25.38
C MET A 214 -26.48 19.67 24.24
N LEU A 215 -26.22 20.95 23.94
CA LEU A 215 -25.26 21.34 22.90
C LEU A 215 -23.84 20.99 23.34
N GLY A 216 -23.51 21.22 24.61
CA GLY A 216 -22.23 20.80 25.18
C GLY A 216 -22.00 19.28 25.12
N LEU A 217 -23.00 18.49 25.50
CA LEU A 217 -22.95 17.03 25.40
C LEU A 217 -22.76 16.54 23.96
N ALA A 218 -23.47 17.16 23.01
CA ALA A 218 -23.35 16.82 21.59
C ALA A 218 -21.93 17.14 21.06
N CYS A 219 -21.41 18.35 21.32
CA CYS A 219 -20.05 18.72 20.93
C CYS A 219 -18.99 17.81 21.55
N GLY A 220 -19.11 17.49 22.84
CA GLY A 220 -18.17 16.59 23.53
C GLY A 220 -18.17 15.18 22.98
N THR A 221 -19.36 14.66 22.64
CA THR A 221 -19.52 13.32 22.04
C THR A 221 -18.93 13.28 20.63
N VAL A 222 -19.19 14.29 19.80
CA VAL A 222 -18.62 14.39 18.44
C VAL A 222 -17.10 14.42 18.51
N LEU A 223 -16.51 15.21 19.41
CA LEU A 223 -15.06 15.28 19.56
C LEU A 223 -14.46 13.94 20.02
N THR A 224 -15.11 13.27 20.97
CA THR A 224 -14.69 11.94 21.44
C THR A 224 -14.72 10.91 20.30
N LEU A 225 -15.77 10.92 19.48
CA LEU A 225 -15.89 10.03 18.32
C LEU A 225 -14.84 10.33 17.25
N LEU A 226 -14.53 11.61 17.01
CA LEU A 226 -13.47 12.02 16.09
C LEU A 226 -12.09 11.56 16.59
N SER A 227 -11.82 11.67 17.89
CA SER A 227 -10.57 11.18 18.48
C SER A 227 -10.46 9.66 18.44
N LEU A 228 -11.57 8.94 18.65
CA LEU A 228 -11.62 7.49 18.51
C LEU A 228 -11.32 7.06 17.06
N TRP A 229 -11.94 7.73 16.09
CA TRP A 229 -11.69 7.50 14.67
C TRP A 229 -10.26 7.85 14.27
N GLY A 230 -9.75 8.99 14.73
CA GLY A 230 -8.38 9.45 14.50
C GLY A 230 -7.34 8.51 15.11
N GLY A 231 -7.55 8.07 16.36
CA GLY A 231 -6.70 7.11 17.06
C GLY A 231 -6.63 5.76 16.33
N GLY A 232 -7.78 5.23 15.90
CA GLY A 232 -7.81 4.02 15.07
C GLY A 232 -7.08 4.19 13.73
N LYS A 233 -7.20 5.36 13.08
CA LYS A 233 -6.50 5.65 11.82
C LYS A 233 -4.98 5.76 12.02
N VAL A 234 -4.52 6.46 13.05
CA VAL A 234 -3.09 6.58 13.39
C VAL A 234 -2.52 5.21 13.72
N LEU A 235 -3.21 4.40 14.52
CA LEU A 235 -2.71 3.08 14.89
C LEU A 235 -2.70 2.11 13.70
N SER A 236 -3.60 2.28 12.73
CA SER A 236 -3.54 1.54 11.46
C SER A 236 -2.32 1.88 10.59
N MET A 237 -1.65 3.00 10.86
CA MET A 237 -0.36 3.35 10.21
C MET A 237 0.81 2.57 10.83
N LEU A 238 0.65 1.98 12.02
CA LEU A 238 1.65 1.13 12.67
C LEU A 238 1.48 -0.36 12.32
N LEU A 239 0.64 -0.68 11.33
CA LEU A 239 0.48 -2.06 10.91
C LEU A 239 1.73 -2.49 10.12
N PRO A 240 2.31 -3.66 10.42
CA PRO A 240 3.51 -4.11 9.74
C PRO A 240 3.30 -4.16 8.23
N GLU A 241 4.19 -3.47 7.53
CA GLU A 241 4.23 -3.40 6.09
C GLU A 241 5.42 -4.20 5.57
N ILE A 242 5.15 -5.10 4.63
CA ILE A 242 6.20 -5.76 3.84
C ILE A 242 6.24 -5.05 2.49
N THR A 243 7.40 -4.50 2.15
CA THR A 243 7.69 -4.03 0.81
C THR A 243 8.52 -5.08 0.09
N VAL A 244 8.02 -5.57 -1.05
CA VAL A 244 8.78 -6.43 -1.97
C VAL A 244 9.17 -5.60 -3.18
N GLY A 245 10.46 -5.52 -3.48
CA GLY A 245 11.01 -4.76 -4.61
C GLY A 245 11.79 -5.65 -5.55
N ALA A 246 12.44 -5.04 -6.53
CA ALA A 246 13.31 -5.74 -7.47
C ALA A 246 14.64 -6.17 -6.83
N ASP A 247 15.11 -5.46 -5.81
CA ASP A 247 16.41 -5.66 -5.14
C ASP A 247 16.33 -6.43 -3.81
N GLY A 248 15.15 -6.56 -3.22
CA GLY A 248 14.98 -7.31 -1.98
C GLY A 248 13.64 -7.11 -1.33
N VAL A 249 13.63 -7.29 -0.01
CA VAL A 249 12.43 -7.17 0.82
C VAL A 249 12.75 -6.27 1.99
N ALA A 250 11.92 -5.24 2.20
CA ALA A 250 11.89 -4.45 3.41
C ALA A 250 10.67 -4.82 4.25
N TRP A 251 10.82 -4.89 5.56
CA TRP A 251 9.72 -5.13 6.49
C TRP A 251 9.91 -4.36 7.78
N GLU A 252 8.82 -4.01 8.43
CA GLU A 252 8.86 -3.45 9.78
C GLU A 252 8.90 -4.56 10.82
N GLY A 253 9.88 -4.51 11.73
CA GLY A 253 9.98 -5.48 12.81
C GLY A 253 8.81 -5.40 13.80
N THR A 254 8.39 -6.52 14.37
CA THR A 254 7.31 -6.57 15.36
C THR A 254 7.68 -5.88 16.68
N THR A 255 8.97 -5.83 17.01
CA THR A 255 9.49 -5.25 18.26
C THR A 255 10.12 -3.87 18.08
N THR A 256 10.62 -3.55 16.89
CA THR A 256 11.29 -2.28 16.60
C THR A 256 10.61 -1.60 15.42
N SER A 257 10.23 -0.33 15.57
CA SER A 257 9.71 0.51 14.48
C SER A 257 10.73 0.77 13.35
N ALA A 258 11.95 0.22 13.46
CA ALA A 258 12.94 0.29 12.41
C ALA A 258 12.55 -0.65 11.26
N THR A 259 12.47 -0.10 10.05
CA THR A 259 12.38 -0.87 8.82
C THR A 259 13.69 -1.65 8.63
N GLN A 260 13.57 -2.97 8.56
CA GLN A 260 14.66 -3.87 8.19
C GLN A 260 14.60 -4.13 6.70
N PHE A 261 15.75 -4.38 6.08
CA PHE A 261 15.86 -4.71 4.67
C PHE A 261 16.81 -5.89 4.49
N ALA A 262 16.44 -6.82 3.63
CA ALA A 262 17.32 -7.90 3.18
C ALA A 262 17.32 -7.95 1.66
N CYS A 263 18.52 -7.93 1.10
CA CYS A 263 18.73 -8.10 -0.34
C CYS A 263 18.55 -9.58 -0.72
N PHE A 264 18.11 -9.86 -1.94
CA PHE A 264 17.84 -11.24 -2.39
C PHE A 264 19.09 -12.14 -2.39
N ASP A 265 20.29 -11.56 -2.48
CA ASP A 265 21.55 -12.28 -2.32
C ASP A 265 21.73 -12.90 -0.93
N GLN A 266 21.02 -12.42 0.08
CA GLN A 266 21.04 -12.95 1.44
C GLN A 266 20.01 -14.06 1.66
N PHE A 267 19.13 -14.34 0.71
CA PHE A 267 18.02 -15.28 0.91
C PHE A 267 18.51 -16.73 0.82
N VAL A 268 18.02 -17.55 1.75
CA VAL A 268 18.24 -19.01 1.75
C VAL A 268 16.92 -19.75 1.55
N GLY A 269 15.83 -19.24 2.11
CA GLY A 269 14.52 -19.82 1.94
C GLY A 269 13.41 -18.94 2.49
N ILE A 270 12.21 -19.15 1.97
CA ILE A 270 10.97 -18.48 2.39
C ILE A 270 9.98 -19.61 2.71
N ALA A 271 9.30 -19.53 3.85
CA ALA A 271 8.36 -20.56 4.25
C ALA A 271 7.12 -19.98 4.93
N VAL A 272 5.98 -20.66 4.73
CA VAL A 272 4.78 -20.43 5.55
C VAL A 272 4.80 -21.45 6.70
N VAL A 273 4.89 -20.96 7.94
CA VAL A 273 5.04 -21.78 9.13
C VAL A 273 3.82 -21.60 10.05
N PRO A 274 3.22 -22.67 10.60
CA PRO A 274 2.13 -22.51 11.56
C PRO A 274 2.63 -21.88 12.86
N VAL A 275 1.93 -20.86 13.35
CA VAL A 275 2.27 -20.17 14.59
C VAL A 275 1.71 -20.95 15.78
N ARG A 276 2.58 -21.36 16.72
CA ARG A 276 2.23 -22.17 17.91
C ARG A 276 1.50 -21.40 19.03
N VAL A 277 0.87 -20.27 18.72
CA VAL A 277 0.13 -19.46 19.71
C VAL A 277 -1.29 -20.02 19.89
N ARG A 278 -1.91 -19.77 21.05
CA ARG A 278 -3.22 -20.29 21.48
C ARG A 278 -4.36 -20.10 20.47
N SER A 279 -4.28 -19.12 19.57
CA SER A 279 -5.30 -18.83 18.54
C SER A 279 -5.09 -19.56 17.21
N GLY A 280 -3.96 -20.27 17.03
CA GLY A 280 -3.51 -20.73 15.72
C GLY A 280 -3.19 -19.57 14.77
N GLY A 281 -2.56 -19.89 13.64
CA GLY A 281 -2.21 -18.90 12.62
C GLY A 281 -1.10 -19.40 11.70
N TRP A 282 -0.75 -18.58 10.73
CA TRP A 282 0.34 -18.81 9.79
C TRP A 282 1.29 -17.62 9.83
N SER A 283 2.59 -17.85 9.81
CA SER A 283 3.61 -16.81 9.71
C SER A 283 4.40 -17.02 8.44
N VAL A 284 4.77 -15.93 7.77
CA VAL A 284 5.73 -15.95 6.67
C VAL A 284 7.11 -15.71 7.27
N GLU A 285 7.94 -16.74 7.24
CA GLU A 285 9.33 -16.69 7.73
C GLU A 285 10.30 -16.55 6.56
N LEU A 286 11.24 -15.63 6.70
CA LEU A 286 12.39 -15.44 5.82
C LEU A 286 13.65 -15.99 6.48
N THR A 287 14.33 -16.92 5.82
CA THR A 287 15.63 -17.45 6.27
C THR A 287 16.75 -16.79 5.47
N LEU A 288 17.66 -16.11 6.16
CA LEU A 288 18.82 -15.47 5.56
C LEU A 288 20.08 -16.35 5.68
N LYS A 289 21.12 -15.99 4.90
CA LYS A 289 22.48 -16.54 5.03
C LYS A 289 22.94 -16.44 6.49
N GLY A 290 23.54 -17.52 6.98
CA GLY A 290 23.88 -17.70 8.40
C GLY A 290 22.74 -18.28 9.26
N GLY A 291 21.61 -18.67 8.67
CA GLY A 291 20.53 -19.41 9.35
C GLY A 291 19.62 -18.54 10.24
N ARG A 292 19.80 -17.21 10.21
CA ARG A 292 18.91 -16.27 10.91
C ARG A 292 17.53 -16.30 10.25
N LYS A 293 16.48 -16.38 11.07
CA LYS A 293 15.09 -16.37 10.64
C LYS A 293 14.40 -15.09 11.08
N TYR A 294 13.64 -14.49 10.18
CA TYR A 294 12.85 -13.29 10.42
C TYR A 294 11.37 -13.59 10.13
N GLU A 295 10.50 -13.26 11.08
CA GLU A 295 9.06 -13.23 10.84
C GLU A 295 8.73 -11.96 10.06
N LEU A 296 8.38 -12.10 8.78
CA LEU A 296 7.91 -10.97 7.97
C LEU A 296 6.50 -10.55 8.39
N GLY A 297 5.71 -11.53 8.85
CA GLY A 297 4.54 -11.31 9.69
C GLY A 297 3.54 -12.46 9.63
N SER A 298 2.46 -12.29 10.39
CA SER A 298 1.49 -13.34 10.68
C SER A 298 0.12 -13.12 10.05
N PHE A 299 -0.61 -14.22 9.91
CA PHE A 299 -1.92 -14.36 9.29
C PHE A 299 -2.77 -15.25 10.19
N ASP A 300 -4.07 -14.98 10.21
CA ASP A 300 -5.02 -15.85 10.90
C ASP A 300 -5.19 -17.20 10.18
N THR A 301 -5.86 -18.14 10.84
CA THR A 301 -6.12 -19.48 10.30
C THR A 301 -6.94 -19.48 9.01
N GLY A 302 -7.84 -18.51 8.82
CA GLY A 302 -8.68 -18.35 7.64
C GLY A 302 -7.98 -17.68 6.44
N ARG A 303 -6.82 -17.06 6.66
CA ARG A 303 -6.04 -16.33 5.66
C ARG A 303 -4.78 -17.06 5.22
N LYS A 304 -4.74 -18.39 5.39
CA LYS A 304 -3.68 -19.27 4.88
C LYS A 304 -3.37 -19.01 3.39
N ALA A 305 -4.41 -18.84 2.57
CA ALA A 305 -4.27 -18.57 1.14
C ALA A 305 -3.52 -17.27 0.85
N GLU A 306 -3.68 -16.25 1.70
CA GLU A 306 -2.95 -15.00 1.55
C GLU A 306 -1.49 -15.13 1.96
N ALA A 307 -1.20 -15.86 3.03
CA ALA A 307 0.18 -16.15 3.43
C ALA A 307 0.96 -16.82 2.29
N PHE A 308 0.34 -17.83 1.64
CA PHE A 308 0.93 -18.45 0.45
C PHE A 308 1.07 -17.50 -0.73
N ALA A 309 0.08 -16.63 -0.96
CA ALA A 309 0.17 -15.62 -2.02
C ALA A 309 1.37 -14.68 -1.81
N VAL A 310 1.64 -14.28 -0.57
CA VAL A 310 2.84 -13.48 -0.23
C VAL A 310 4.12 -14.25 -0.52
N VAL A 311 4.19 -15.53 -0.13
CA VAL A 311 5.37 -16.37 -0.44
C VAL A 311 5.56 -16.55 -1.93
N GLU A 312 4.50 -16.88 -2.68
CA GLU A 312 4.57 -17.02 -4.14
C GLU A 312 5.05 -15.72 -4.82
N ARG A 313 4.61 -14.56 -4.30
CA ARG A 313 5.05 -13.25 -4.78
C ARG A 313 6.54 -13.01 -4.51
N LEU A 314 7.02 -13.39 -3.33
CA LEU A 314 8.42 -13.29 -2.92
C LEU A 314 9.32 -14.23 -3.74
N GLU A 315 8.90 -15.48 -3.92
CA GLU A 315 9.62 -16.47 -4.73
C GLU A 315 9.74 -16.02 -6.19
N ARG A 316 8.68 -15.44 -6.77
CA ARG A 316 8.73 -14.86 -8.11
C ARG A 316 9.73 -13.70 -8.22
N ALA A 317 9.72 -12.79 -7.24
CA ALA A 317 10.67 -11.68 -7.21
C ALA A 317 12.12 -12.19 -7.09
N TRP A 318 12.35 -13.15 -6.20
CA TRP A 318 13.66 -13.76 -5.99
C TRP A 318 14.15 -14.52 -7.22
N LYS A 319 13.27 -15.26 -7.91
CA LYS A 319 13.60 -15.93 -9.16
C LYS A 319 14.01 -14.93 -10.24
N ALA A 320 13.22 -13.86 -10.43
CA ALA A 320 13.55 -12.81 -11.39
C ALA A 320 14.89 -12.12 -11.08
N TRP A 321 15.21 -11.93 -9.80
CA TRP A 321 16.50 -11.42 -9.36
C TRP A 321 17.65 -12.38 -9.72
N ASN A 322 17.49 -13.69 -9.51
CA ASN A 322 18.52 -14.68 -9.87
C ASN A 322 18.76 -14.74 -11.39
N GLU A 323 17.70 -14.58 -12.19
CA GLU A 323 17.80 -14.50 -13.66
C GLU A 323 18.55 -13.24 -14.10
N ALA A 324 18.30 -12.10 -13.45
CA ALA A 324 19.01 -10.85 -13.71
C ALA A 324 20.49 -10.90 -13.28
N GLU A 325 20.80 -11.60 -12.19
CA GLU A 325 22.17 -11.74 -11.67
C GLU A 325 23.09 -12.45 -12.67
N ALA A 326 22.57 -13.42 -13.43
CA ALA A 326 23.33 -14.10 -14.47
C ALA A 326 23.81 -13.15 -15.59
N GLY A 327 23.13 -12.01 -15.78
CA GLY A 327 23.49 -10.96 -16.73
C GLY A 327 24.23 -9.77 -16.12
N ARG A 328 24.67 -9.84 -14.85
CA ARG A 328 25.26 -8.70 -14.16
C ARG A 328 26.56 -8.24 -14.83
N LEU A 329 26.63 -6.94 -15.13
CA LEU A 329 27.87 -6.28 -15.52
C LEU A 329 28.81 -6.16 -14.32
N GLU A 330 29.97 -6.82 -14.39
CA GLU A 330 31.04 -6.60 -13.42
C GLU A 330 31.78 -5.32 -13.75
N THR A 331 31.67 -4.31 -12.89
CA THR A 331 32.42 -3.05 -13.04
C THR A 331 33.03 -2.60 -11.73
N THR A 332 34.34 -2.38 -11.73
CA THR A 332 35.09 -1.86 -10.57
C THR A 332 35.18 -0.33 -10.58
N VAL A 333 34.67 0.34 -11.62
CA VAL A 333 34.82 1.79 -11.83
C VAL A 333 34.24 2.61 -10.67
N PHE A 334 33.18 2.12 -10.05
CA PHE A 334 32.50 2.81 -8.94
C PHE A 334 33.04 2.43 -7.55
N GLU A 335 33.92 1.43 -7.46
CA GLU A 335 34.50 0.90 -6.23
C GLU A 335 35.75 1.68 -5.79
N SER A 336 35.77 2.99 -6.03
CA SER A 336 36.89 3.83 -5.64
C SER A 336 37.11 3.78 -4.12
N SER A 337 38.38 3.62 -3.74
CA SER A 337 38.87 3.54 -2.36
C SER A 337 38.87 4.87 -1.60
N THR A 338 38.29 5.94 -2.17
CA THR A 338 38.23 7.24 -1.50
C THR A 338 37.54 7.12 -0.14
N SER A 339 38.12 7.78 0.85
CA SER A 339 37.70 7.66 2.25
C SER A 339 36.35 8.33 2.51
N SER A 340 35.99 9.40 1.77
CA SER A 340 34.74 10.15 1.96
C SER A 340 33.74 10.06 0.79
N THR A 341 32.46 10.25 1.10
CA THR A 341 31.37 10.29 0.09
C THR A 341 31.49 11.52 -0.82
N ALA A 342 31.93 12.66 -0.28
CA ALA A 342 32.11 13.89 -1.05
C ALA A 342 33.21 13.76 -2.12
N GLU A 343 34.36 13.19 -1.76
CA GLU A 343 35.45 12.91 -2.71
C GLU A 343 35.00 11.92 -3.80
N TRP A 344 34.25 10.88 -3.40
CA TRP A 344 33.69 9.92 -4.34
C TRP A 344 32.75 10.59 -5.33
N LEU A 345 31.82 11.44 -4.88
CA LEU A 345 30.92 12.19 -5.76
C LEU A 345 31.66 13.17 -6.68
N ALA A 346 32.68 13.87 -6.17
CA ALA A 346 33.52 14.75 -6.98
C ALA A 346 34.26 13.96 -8.08
N HIS A 347 34.77 12.78 -7.75
CA HIS A 347 35.38 11.87 -8.71
C HIS A 347 34.38 11.43 -9.80
N LEU A 348 33.15 11.07 -9.43
CA LEU A 348 32.10 10.72 -10.39
C LEU A 348 31.71 11.89 -11.30
N LYS A 349 31.61 13.11 -10.76
CA LYS A 349 31.36 14.33 -11.58
C LYS A 349 32.49 14.59 -12.57
N LYS A 350 33.75 14.36 -12.16
CA LYS A 350 34.91 14.46 -13.05
C LYS A 350 34.87 13.40 -14.16
N LEU A 351 34.49 12.17 -13.83
CA LEU A 351 34.27 11.11 -14.82
C LEU A 351 33.14 11.46 -15.80
N ALA A 352 32.09 12.14 -15.33
CA ALA A 352 31.00 12.59 -16.19
C ALA A 352 31.43 13.70 -17.16
N SER A 353 32.36 14.58 -16.74
CA SER A 353 32.83 15.74 -17.51
C SER A 353 33.96 15.42 -18.49
N THR A 354 34.64 14.30 -18.29
CA THR A 354 35.72 13.87 -19.20
C THR A 354 35.06 13.20 -20.39
N ASP A 355 34.74 13.98 -21.43
CA ASP A 355 34.32 13.43 -22.73
C ASP A 355 35.34 12.39 -23.14
N SER A 356 34.86 11.16 -23.33
CA SER A 356 35.60 9.91 -23.39
C SER A 356 36.95 10.07 -24.09
N SER A 357 38.01 10.30 -23.32
CA SER A 357 39.36 10.19 -23.85
C SER A 357 39.50 8.74 -24.29
N TYR A 358 39.98 8.51 -25.52
CA TYR A 358 40.02 7.21 -26.21
C TYR A 358 40.68 6.06 -25.40
N ARG A 359 41.36 6.36 -24.28
CA ARG A 359 42.06 5.39 -23.43
C ARG A 359 41.49 5.22 -22.02
N SER A 360 40.49 5.99 -21.63
CA SER A 360 39.77 5.74 -20.38
C SER A 360 38.61 4.78 -20.69
N ASN A 361 38.59 3.59 -20.08
CA ASN A 361 37.47 2.64 -20.06
C ASN A 361 36.22 3.25 -19.39
N ALA A 362 35.70 4.33 -19.96
CA ALA A 362 34.50 4.99 -19.50
C ALA A 362 33.31 4.16 -19.96
N LEU A 363 32.43 3.81 -19.02
CA LEU A 363 31.18 3.12 -19.33
C LEU A 363 30.35 3.97 -20.30
N THR A 364 29.83 3.30 -21.32
CA THR A 364 28.89 3.91 -22.27
C THR A 364 27.61 4.33 -21.55
N ARG A 365 26.86 5.25 -22.16
CA ARG A 365 25.55 5.66 -21.65
C ARG A 365 24.62 4.46 -21.40
N GLY A 366 24.56 3.53 -22.34
CA GLY A 366 23.73 2.32 -22.24
C GLY A 366 24.10 1.48 -21.01
N GLN A 367 25.40 1.25 -20.79
CA GLN A 367 25.88 0.51 -19.62
C GLN A 367 25.57 1.21 -18.29
N LEU A 368 25.61 2.55 -18.24
CA LEU A 368 25.22 3.30 -17.06
C LEU A 368 23.72 3.15 -16.77
N ILE A 369 22.86 3.19 -17.80
CA ILE A 369 21.42 2.98 -17.66
C ILE A 369 21.14 1.55 -17.17
N GLU A 370 21.76 0.56 -17.81
CA GLU A 370 21.68 -0.84 -17.40
C GLU A 370 22.09 -1.03 -15.94
N LEU A 371 23.16 -0.35 -15.50
CA LEU A 371 23.63 -0.42 -14.13
C LEU A 371 22.68 0.22 -13.12
N VAL A 372 21.99 1.31 -13.46
CA VAL A 372 20.96 1.92 -12.60
C VAL A 372 19.78 0.97 -12.40
N GLU A 373 19.36 0.33 -13.49
CA GLU A 373 18.17 -0.51 -13.54
C GLU A 373 18.39 -1.91 -13.02
N ASN A 374 19.62 -2.41 -13.09
CA ASN A 374 19.94 -3.75 -12.61
C ASN A 374 19.83 -3.80 -11.07
N PRO A 375 18.85 -4.51 -10.51
CA PRO A 375 18.66 -4.59 -9.07
C PRO A 375 19.73 -5.45 -8.37
N THR A 376 20.50 -6.23 -9.12
CA THR A 376 21.53 -7.14 -8.58
C THR A 376 22.90 -6.47 -8.46
N SER A 377 23.08 -5.33 -9.14
CA SER A 377 24.29 -4.52 -9.01
C SER A 377 24.40 -3.91 -7.61
N PRO A 378 25.62 -3.83 -7.03
CA PRO A 378 25.81 -3.22 -5.74
C PRO A 378 25.25 -1.80 -5.68
N MET A 379 24.55 -1.46 -4.59
CA MET A 379 23.90 -0.16 -4.37
C MET A 379 24.80 1.03 -4.76
N ARG A 380 26.06 1.02 -4.33
CA ARG A 380 27.02 2.09 -4.62
C ARG A 380 27.29 2.26 -6.12
N GLN A 381 27.33 1.17 -6.88
CA GLN A 381 27.49 1.20 -8.33
C GLN A 381 26.25 1.80 -9.01
N ARG A 382 25.04 1.37 -8.60
CA ARG A 382 23.77 1.88 -9.13
C ARG A 382 23.61 3.38 -8.87
N VAL A 383 23.88 3.84 -7.64
CA VAL A 383 23.85 5.26 -7.26
C VAL A 383 24.93 6.06 -7.99
N GLY A 384 26.14 5.51 -8.12
CA GLY A 384 27.22 6.15 -8.85
C GLY A 384 26.88 6.34 -10.33
N ALA A 385 26.28 5.34 -10.97
CA ALA A 385 25.82 5.42 -12.34
C ALA A 385 24.73 6.48 -12.53
N ALA A 386 23.75 6.54 -11.62
CA ALA A 386 22.71 7.56 -11.63
C ALA A 386 23.29 8.98 -11.50
N VAL A 387 24.30 9.18 -10.62
CA VAL A 387 25.02 10.46 -10.47
C VAL A 387 25.72 10.86 -11.77
N VAL A 388 26.43 9.93 -12.42
CA VAL A 388 27.12 10.22 -13.69
C VAL A 388 26.13 10.58 -14.80
N LEU A 389 25.03 9.82 -14.92
CA LEU A 389 23.98 10.12 -15.90
C LEU A 389 23.35 11.50 -15.67
N ARG A 390 23.08 11.87 -14.41
CA ARG A 390 22.53 13.18 -14.07
C ARG A 390 23.50 14.33 -14.35
N ALA A 391 24.80 14.13 -14.04
CA ALA A 391 25.82 15.12 -14.35
C ALA A 391 25.99 15.37 -15.86
N ARG A 392 25.63 14.41 -16.72
CA ARG A 392 25.61 14.55 -18.19
C ARG A 392 24.36 15.26 -18.74
N GLY A 393 23.40 15.63 -17.89
CA GLY A 393 22.22 16.39 -18.32
C GLY A 393 21.18 15.57 -19.12
N ASP A 394 21.12 14.26 -18.91
CA ASP A 394 20.26 13.36 -19.67
C ASP A 394 18.84 13.26 -19.08
N ASP A 395 17.85 13.83 -19.79
CA ASP A 395 16.44 13.82 -19.37
C ASP A 395 15.77 12.44 -19.50
N GLU A 396 16.20 11.60 -20.45
CA GLU A 396 15.69 10.23 -20.55
C GLU A 396 16.20 9.41 -19.36
N ALA A 397 17.48 9.57 -18.98
CA ALA A 397 18.02 8.92 -17.80
C ALA A 397 17.27 9.31 -16.52
N ARG A 398 16.78 10.55 -16.42
CA ARG A 398 15.94 10.99 -15.29
C ARG A 398 14.67 10.15 -15.15
N ALA A 399 13.99 9.85 -16.26
CA ALA A 399 12.82 9.00 -16.26
C ALA A 399 13.16 7.55 -15.85
N ARG A 400 14.29 7.03 -16.33
CA ARG A 400 14.77 5.68 -15.99
C ARG A 400 15.19 5.56 -14.52
N ILE A 401 15.88 6.56 -13.97
CA ILE A 401 16.21 6.63 -12.53
C ILE A 401 14.93 6.64 -11.68
N ARG A 402 13.90 7.39 -12.09
CA ARG A 402 12.60 7.40 -11.39
C ARG A 402 11.93 6.02 -11.38
N ILE A 403 12.00 5.29 -12.50
CA ILE A 403 11.49 3.90 -12.58
C ILE A 403 12.29 2.99 -11.65
N ALA A 404 13.62 3.09 -11.65
CA ALA A 404 14.47 2.30 -10.74
C ALA A 404 14.18 2.62 -9.26
N ALA A 405 13.86 3.88 -8.93
CA ALA A 405 13.44 4.27 -7.59
C ALA A 405 12.12 3.58 -7.20
N GLN A 406 11.14 3.56 -8.11
CA GLN A 406 9.84 2.92 -7.91
C GLN A 406 9.94 1.39 -7.80
N ALA A 407 10.99 0.77 -8.35
CA ALA A 407 11.22 -0.67 -8.27
C ALA A 407 11.92 -1.11 -6.97
N SER A 408 12.62 -0.21 -6.29
CA SER A 408 13.46 -0.55 -5.13
C SER A 408 12.65 -0.74 -3.84
N ALA A 409 12.94 -1.82 -3.11
CA ALA A 409 12.42 -2.05 -1.76
C ALA A 409 13.25 -1.34 -0.69
N ASP A 410 14.54 -1.12 -0.93
CA ASP A 410 15.38 -0.33 -0.04
C ASP A 410 14.96 1.14 -0.09
N ASP A 411 14.30 1.60 0.96
CA ASP A 411 13.79 2.96 1.03
C ASP A 411 14.90 4.02 0.90
N ARG A 412 16.15 3.69 1.28
CA ARG A 412 17.29 4.60 1.14
C ARG A 412 17.70 4.76 -0.33
N VAL A 413 17.83 3.65 -1.05
CA VAL A 413 18.11 3.65 -2.49
C VAL A 413 17.01 4.38 -3.24
N ARG A 414 15.75 4.11 -2.90
CA ARG A 414 14.61 4.81 -3.48
C ARG A 414 14.69 6.31 -3.24
N VAL A 415 14.95 6.77 -2.01
CA VAL A 415 15.05 8.21 -1.69
C VAL A 415 16.20 8.85 -2.46
N ALA A 416 17.37 8.21 -2.51
CA ALA A 416 18.50 8.69 -3.29
C ALA A 416 18.17 8.81 -4.79
N PHE A 417 17.57 7.79 -5.40
CA PHE A 417 17.17 7.85 -6.81
C PHE A 417 16.06 8.87 -7.08
N SER A 418 15.09 8.99 -6.17
CA SER A 418 14.02 9.99 -6.30
C SER A 418 14.61 11.40 -6.26
N SER A 419 15.50 11.68 -5.30
CA SER A 419 16.23 12.95 -5.20
C SER A 419 17.07 13.22 -6.45
N LEU A 420 17.83 12.24 -6.93
CA LEU A 420 18.60 12.37 -8.16
C LEU A 420 17.73 12.61 -9.39
N ALA A 421 16.53 12.03 -9.45
CA ALA A 421 15.59 12.25 -10.56
C ALA A 421 14.97 13.66 -10.50
N ASP A 422 14.58 14.14 -9.33
CA ASP A 422 13.77 15.37 -9.22
C ASP A 422 14.62 16.63 -9.03
N HIS A 423 15.76 16.54 -8.34
CA HIS A 423 16.56 17.69 -7.89
C HIS A 423 18.02 17.64 -8.38
N GLU A 424 18.82 18.60 -7.92
CA GLU A 424 20.28 18.58 -8.04
C GLU A 424 20.90 17.56 -7.07
N ILE A 425 22.13 17.13 -7.36
CA ILE A 425 22.83 16.08 -6.60
C ILE A 425 23.22 16.62 -5.21
N GLU A 426 22.41 16.31 -4.20
CA GLU A 426 22.68 16.62 -2.79
C GLU A 426 23.55 15.52 -2.15
N ALA A 427 24.77 15.88 -1.74
CA ALA A 427 25.73 14.93 -1.20
C ALA A 427 25.25 14.24 0.10
N ALA A 428 24.52 14.97 0.96
CA ALA A 428 24.01 14.46 2.22
C ALA A 428 23.02 13.30 2.03
N VAL A 429 22.11 13.42 1.05
CA VAL A 429 21.13 12.37 0.74
C VAL A 429 21.82 11.09 0.24
N VAL A 430 22.85 11.26 -0.60
CA VAL A 430 23.64 10.12 -1.10
C VAL A 430 24.45 9.48 0.02
N GLU A 431 25.03 10.28 0.92
CA GLU A 431 25.78 9.79 2.07
C GLU A 431 24.89 8.98 3.02
N GLU A 432 23.71 9.49 3.37
CA GLU A 432 22.74 8.79 4.19
C GLU A 432 22.35 7.44 3.58
N ALA A 433 22.15 7.40 2.25
CA ALA A 433 21.84 6.15 1.57
C ALA A 433 22.99 5.13 1.62
N LEU A 434 24.25 5.57 1.67
CA LEU A 434 25.42 4.70 1.67
C LEU A 434 25.93 4.31 3.08
N ALA A 435 25.59 5.07 4.13
CA ALA A 435 26.24 4.96 5.44
C ALA A 435 25.98 3.64 6.19
N VAL A 436 24.79 3.04 6.07
CA VAL A 436 24.36 1.98 7.01
C VAL A 436 24.91 0.59 6.68
N ARG A 437 25.27 0.31 5.42
CA ARG A 437 25.78 -1.01 5.02
C ARG A 437 27.23 -1.27 5.49
N ARG A 438 27.92 -0.26 6.04
CA ARG A 438 29.26 -0.45 6.62
C ARG A 438 29.23 -1.04 8.03
N ALA A 439 28.06 -1.09 8.68
CA ALA A 439 27.91 -1.53 10.07
C ALA A 439 27.38 -2.98 10.22
N GLU A 440 27.05 -3.65 9.11
CA GLU A 440 26.65 -5.06 9.03
C GLU A 440 27.76 -5.88 8.38
#